data_AF-A0A1B1BHB1-F1
#
_entry.id   AF-A0A1B1BHB1-F1
#
_cell.length_a   1.000
_cell.length_b   1.000
_cell.length_c   1.000
_cell.angle_alpha   90.00
_cell.angle_beta   90.00
_cell.angle_gamma   90.00
#
_symmetry.space_group_name_H-M   'P 1'
#
loop_
_entity.id
_entity.type
_entity.pdbx_description
1 polymer ?
#
loop_
_entity_poly.entity_id
_entity_poly.type
_entity_poly.pdbx_seq_one_letter_code
_entity_poly.pdbx_strand_id
1 'polypeptide(L)'
;MPPATVDLTPAAPAAPAQLLDGDCSALATDDVVSALLGAVVSAQTGFVDEPSGNAVTTVGGIECRWTEVAGVTGATGASLTTVMIGSDAVETTPDGVECYETSFDASGVLASTCSFSVSSGSVWLSGVAAMAAGADEQDARAVVAAVNDIIRAMPAPRPVGSGSTAQVWTAAGCADLSARAGLPEVLDSSGLLVGDVDSSGAERPAGNAAALAATGSFGCSWYHNGDTPSGELSGFNSATLPGGGWAQTQVLALPGATVVELAGVDLAVRVPMDEAVTGVPEVLDVFDGANWLQIYGAGELADLEPAAVALVAALNAG
;
A
#
# COMPACT_ATOMS: atom_id res chain seq x y z
N MET A 1 -20.42 -44.44 2.78
CA MET A 1 -20.36 -42.97 2.68
C MET A 1 -18.95 -42.57 3.03
N PRO A 2 -18.19 -41.91 2.13
CA PRO A 2 -16.96 -41.27 2.53
C PRO A 2 -17.28 -40.21 3.61
N PRO A 3 -16.43 -40.04 4.64
CA PRO A 3 -16.63 -38.98 5.62
C PRO A 3 -16.55 -37.63 4.91
N ALA A 4 -17.41 -36.69 5.34
CA ALA A 4 -17.32 -35.31 4.89
C ALA A 4 -15.94 -34.77 5.30
N THR A 5 -15.16 -34.33 4.32
CA THR A 5 -13.94 -33.58 4.57
C THR A 5 -14.37 -32.29 5.26
N VAL A 6 -14.04 -32.15 6.54
CA VAL A 6 -14.21 -30.88 7.24
C VAL A 6 -13.10 -29.98 6.71
N ASP A 7 -13.48 -28.91 6.01
CA ASP A 7 -12.56 -27.84 5.66
C ASP A 7 -12.17 -27.14 6.97
N LEU A 8 -10.92 -27.36 7.38
CA LEU A 8 -10.35 -26.78 8.60
C LEU A 8 -9.65 -25.45 8.33
N THR A 9 -9.69 -24.96 7.09
CA THR A 9 -9.09 -23.67 6.73
C THR A 9 -9.85 -22.57 7.49
N PRO A 10 -9.19 -21.79 8.36
CA PRO A 10 -9.82 -20.65 9.01
C PRO A 10 -10.42 -19.73 7.95
N ALA A 11 -11.65 -19.27 8.18
CA ALA A 11 -12.24 -18.25 7.31
C ALA A 11 -11.42 -16.96 7.44
N ALA A 12 -11.07 -16.36 6.30
CA ALA A 12 -10.40 -15.07 6.28
C ALA A 12 -11.16 -14.04 7.14
N PRO A 13 -10.46 -13.20 7.92
CA PRO A 13 -11.08 -12.09 8.61
C PRO A 13 -11.88 -11.21 7.64
N ALA A 14 -12.99 -10.63 8.09
CA ALA A 14 -13.71 -9.66 7.28
C ALA A 14 -12.86 -8.39 7.10
N ALA A 15 -12.93 -7.78 5.92
CA ALA A 15 -12.33 -6.46 5.70
C ALA A 15 -12.90 -5.45 6.70
N PRO A 16 -12.07 -4.52 7.23
CA PRO A 16 -12.56 -3.43 8.04
C PRO A 16 -13.61 -2.63 7.29
N ALA A 17 -14.63 -2.14 8.00
CA ALA A 17 -15.49 -1.13 7.41
C ALA A 17 -14.63 0.10 7.06
N GLN A 18 -14.97 0.77 5.98
CA GLN A 18 -14.24 1.96 5.52
C GLN A 18 -15.12 3.19 5.65
N LEU A 19 -14.48 4.35 5.85
CA LEU A 19 -15.16 5.62 5.67
C LEU A 19 -15.83 5.67 4.30
N LEU A 20 -17.05 6.23 4.28
CA LEU A 20 -17.86 6.34 3.07
C LEU A 20 -18.16 5.00 2.40
N ASP A 21 -18.15 3.90 3.16
CA ASP A 21 -18.33 2.54 2.66
C ASP A 21 -17.32 2.13 1.56
N GLY A 22 -16.16 2.81 1.51
CA GLY A 22 -15.15 2.59 0.47
C GLY A 22 -15.50 3.22 -0.90
N ASP A 23 -16.51 4.08 -0.97
CA ASP A 23 -16.98 4.69 -2.22
C ASP A 23 -16.39 6.09 -2.42
N CYS A 24 -15.43 6.20 -3.33
CA CYS A 24 -14.82 7.49 -3.69
C CYS A 24 -15.81 8.49 -4.30
N SER A 25 -16.90 8.01 -4.91
CA SER A 25 -17.94 8.90 -5.45
C SER A 25 -18.73 9.63 -4.37
N ALA A 26 -18.73 9.10 -3.14
CA ALA A 26 -19.30 9.78 -1.97
C ALA A 26 -18.40 10.92 -1.45
N LEU A 27 -17.10 10.91 -1.77
CA LEU A 27 -16.21 12.05 -1.56
C LEU A 27 -16.35 13.05 -2.72
N ALA A 28 -16.09 12.60 -3.95
CA ALA A 28 -16.22 13.42 -5.15
C ALA A 28 -16.48 12.53 -6.38
N THR A 29 -17.35 12.97 -7.29
CA THR A 29 -17.57 12.26 -8.56
C THR A 29 -16.46 12.58 -9.57
N ASP A 30 -16.28 11.70 -10.55
CA ASP A 30 -15.35 11.92 -11.67
C ASP A 30 -15.59 13.25 -12.39
N ASP A 31 -16.86 13.65 -12.57
CA ASP A 31 -17.23 14.94 -13.18
C ASP A 31 -16.77 16.14 -12.33
N VAL A 32 -16.91 16.05 -11.01
CA VAL A 32 -16.46 17.10 -10.09
C VAL A 32 -14.95 17.21 -10.14
N VAL A 33 -14.23 16.10 -10.01
CA VAL A 33 -12.76 16.11 -10.02
C VAL A 33 -12.22 16.52 -11.40
N SER A 34 -12.87 16.10 -12.48
CA SER A 34 -12.50 16.53 -13.84
C SER A 34 -12.66 18.04 -14.03
N ALA A 35 -13.74 18.62 -13.51
CA ALA A 35 -13.96 20.05 -13.55
C ALA A 35 -12.93 20.82 -12.71
N LEU A 36 -12.50 20.28 -11.57
CA LEU A 36 -11.47 20.88 -10.72
C LEU A 36 -10.10 20.85 -11.39
N LEU A 37 -9.69 19.68 -11.91
CA LEU A 37 -8.37 19.50 -12.53
C LEU A 37 -8.28 20.09 -13.95
N GLY A 38 -9.41 20.43 -14.58
CA GLY A 38 -9.45 20.88 -15.97
C GLY A 38 -9.09 19.78 -16.97
N ALA A 39 -9.15 18.52 -16.56
CA ALA A 39 -8.78 17.35 -17.35
C ALA A 39 -9.82 16.25 -17.16
N VAL A 40 -9.99 15.38 -18.16
CA VAL A 40 -10.88 14.22 -18.02
C VAL A 40 -10.17 13.16 -17.19
N VAL A 41 -10.66 12.93 -15.97
CA VAL A 41 -10.11 11.95 -15.05
C VAL A 41 -11.13 10.86 -14.74
N SER A 42 -10.63 9.73 -14.26
CA SER A 42 -11.47 8.65 -13.70
C SER A 42 -10.90 8.17 -12.38
N ALA A 43 -11.77 7.86 -11.42
CA ALA A 43 -11.37 7.19 -10.19
C ALA A 43 -10.73 5.83 -10.51
N GLN A 44 -9.53 5.61 -9.99
CA GLN A 44 -8.91 4.29 -9.92
C GLN A 44 -9.56 3.56 -8.76
N THR A 45 -10.27 2.48 -9.08
CA THR A 45 -10.88 1.58 -8.10
C THR A 45 -10.21 0.22 -8.22
N GLY A 46 -9.96 -0.43 -7.10
CA GLY A 46 -9.37 -1.76 -7.09
C GLY A 46 -8.62 -2.07 -5.81
N PHE A 47 -8.44 -3.37 -5.57
CA PHE A 47 -7.50 -3.86 -4.58
C PHE A 47 -6.07 -3.58 -5.06
N VAL A 48 -5.25 -2.99 -4.20
CA VAL A 48 -3.82 -2.83 -4.45
C VAL A 48 -3.13 -4.11 -4.02
N ASP A 49 -2.44 -4.79 -4.93
CA ASP A 49 -1.74 -6.05 -4.63
C ASP A 49 -0.39 -5.82 -3.92
N GLU A 50 -0.43 -5.11 -2.79
CA GLU A 50 0.72 -4.79 -1.97
C GLU A 50 0.26 -4.52 -0.52
N PRO A 51 0.90 -5.11 0.51
CA PRO A 51 0.55 -4.88 1.90
C PRO A 51 0.53 -3.39 2.28
N SER A 52 1.56 -2.64 1.88
CA SER A 52 1.69 -1.22 2.23
C SER A 52 0.56 -0.35 1.64
N GLY A 53 0.09 -0.71 0.43
CA GLY A 53 -1.01 -0.03 -0.26
C GLY A 53 -2.37 -0.23 0.39
N ASN A 54 -2.48 -1.16 1.34
CA ASN A 54 -3.74 -1.47 2.05
C ASN A 54 -3.77 -0.94 3.49
N ALA A 55 -2.73 -0.23 3.94
CA ALA A 55 -2.68 0.32 5.29
C ALA A 55 -3.84 1.27 5.60
N VAL A 56 -4.23 2.11 4.63
CA VAL A 56 -5.37 3.03 4.76
C VAL A 56 -6.67 2.26 5.00
N THR A 57 -6.91 1.19 4.25
CA THR A 57 -8.07 0.31 4.44
C THR A 57 -8.05 -0.36 5.82
N THR A 58 -6.87 -0.81 6.28
CA THR A 58 -6.73 -1.48 7.59
C THR A 58 -7.10 -0.59 8.77
N VAL A 59 -6.83 0.72 8.69
CA VAL A 59 -7.28 1.70 9.72
C VAL A 59 -8.72 2.19 9.50
N GLY A 60 -9.47 1.60 8.57
CA GLY A 60 -10.84 2.00 8.24
C GLY A 60 -10.95 3.29 7.44
N GLY A 61 -9.83 3.77 6.89
CA GLY A 61 -9.81 4.92 5.99
C GLY A 61 -10.22 4.56 4.56
N ILE A 62 -10.21 5.57 3.70
CA ILE A 62 -10.40 5.44 2.25
C ILE A 62 -9.31 6.22 1.52
N GLU A 63 -8.68 5.58 0.53
CA GLU A 63 -7.82 6.23 -0.45
C GLU A 63 -8.60 6.35 -1.77
N CYS A 64 -8.60 7.55 -2.34
CA CYS A 64 -9.21 7.82 -3.62
C CYS A 64 -8.21 8.47 -4.54
N ARG A 65 -8.06 7.91 -5.74
CA ARG A 65 -7.14 8.40 -6.75
C ARG A 65 -7.87 8.63 -8.05
N TRP A 66 -7.85 9.85 -8.54
CA TRP A 66 -8.30 10.22 -9.87
C TRP A 66 -7.09 10.52 -10.72
N THR A 67 -7.01 9.91 -11.90
CA THR A 67 -5.94 10.15 -12.85
C THR A 67 -6.52 10.48 -14.21
N GLU A 68 -5.86 11.36 -14.94
CA GLU A 68 -6.18 11.66 -16.34
C GLU A 68 -6.26 10.37 -17.18
N VAL A 69 -7.35 10.23 -17.93
CA VAL A 69 -7.57 9.09 -18.82
C VAL A 69 -6.63 9.23 -20.03
N ALA A 70 -5.63 8.36 -20.14
CA ALA A 70 -4.53 8.53 -21.08
C ALA A 70 -4.97 8.70 -22.56
N GLY A 71 -4.50 9.79 -23.17
CA GLY A 71 -4.37 10.01 -24.61
C GLY A 71 -2.98 10.50 -25.05
N VAL A 72 -2.05 10.71 -24.11
CA VAL A 72 -0.67 11.16 -24.38
C VAL A 72 0.30 10.30 -23.57
N THR A 73 1.06 9.45 -24.25
CA THR A 73 2.10 8.61 -23.64
C THR A 73 3.25 9.48 -23.11
N GLY A 74 3.56 9.38 -21.82
CA GLY A 74 4.87 9.77 -21.26
C GLY A 74 4.93 10.98 -20.32
N ALA A 75 3.82 11.65 -20.01
CA ALA A 75 3.76 12.66 -18.95
C ALA A 75 2.81 12.19 -17.85
N THR A 76 3.16 12.42 -16.59
CA THR A 76 2.24 12.26 -15.46
C THR A 76 1.10 13.27 -15.66
N GLY A 77 -0.07 12.78 -16.07
CA GLY A 77 -1.24 13.62 -16.33
C GLY A 77 -1.80 14.23 -15.04
N ALA A 78 -2.80 15.10 -15.18
CA ALA A 78 -3.48 15.68 -14.02
C ALA A 78 -4.01 14.58 -13.11
N SER A 79 -3.82 14.72 -11.80
CA SER A 79 -4.29 13.74 -10.82
C SER A 79 -4.64 14.37 -9.47
N LEU A 80 -5.55 13.70 -8.77
CA LEU A 80 -5.89 13.99 -7.39
C LEU A 80 -5.85 12.67 -6.63
N THR A 81 -4.97 12.57 -5.64
CA THR A 81 -4.95 11.44 -4.69
C THR A 81 -5.30 11.98 -3.31
N THR A 82 -6.28 11.39 -2.65
CA THR A 82 -6.74 11.78 -1.32
C THR A 82 -6.83 10.58 -0.39
N VAL A 83 -6.47 10.79 0.87
CA VAL A 83 -6.62 9.80 1.94
C VAL A 83 -7.46 10.43 3.05
N MET A 84 -8.60 9.82 3.34
CA MET A 84 -9.46 10.21 4.46
C MET A 84 -9.42 9.14 5.54
N ILE A 85 -9.12 9.55 6.77
CA ILE A 85 -9.01 8.67 7.94
C ILE A 85 -9.71 9.33 9.13
N GLY A 86 -10.23 8.52 10.06
CA GLY A 86 -10.71 9.03 11.36
C GLY A 86 -9.56 9.66 12.15
N SER A 87 -9.74 10.87 12.67
CA SER A 87 -8.68 11.60 13.38
C SER A 87 -8.22 10.92 14.68
N ASP A 88 -8.99 9.94 15.18
CA ASP A 88 -8.67 9.10 16.34
C ASP A 88 -7.94 7.79 15.97
N ALA A 89 -7.90 7.42 14.69
CA ALA A 89 -7.28 6.19 14.23
C ALA A 89 -5.77 6.32 13.97
N VAL A 90 -5.27 7.55 13.76
CA VAL A 90 -3.87 7.83 13.40
C VAL A 90 -3.36 9.11 14.06
N GLU A 91 -2.05 9.27 14.13
CA GLU A 91 -1.45 10.57 14.44
C GLU A 91 -1.51 11.49 13.20
N THR A 92 -2.24 12.60 13.31
CA THR A 92 -2.44 13.55 12.22
C THR A 92 -1.37 14.63 12.20
N THR A 93 -1.03 15.15 11.02
CA THR A 93 -0.23 16.37 10.89
C THR A 93 -1.11 17.63 10.97
N PRO A 94 -0.53 18.81 11.26
CA PRO A 94 -1.27 20.07 11.22
C PRO A 94 -1.87 20.35 9.83
N ASP A 95 -3.08 20.94 9.81
CA ASP A 95 -3.71 21.42 8.59
C ASP A 95 -2.80 22.41 7.84
N GLY A 96 -2.73 22.27 6.52
CA GLY A 96 -1.81 23.06 5.70
C GLY A 96 -1.90 22.74 4.22
N VAL A 97 -1.26 23.58 3.41
CA VAL A 97 -1.12 23.42 1.97
C VAL A 97 0.31 23.80 1.58
N GLU A 98 1.05 22.87 1.01
CA GLU A 98 2.39 23.08 0.47
C GLU A 98 2.35 22.84 -1.04
N CYS A 99 2.89 23.78 -1.81
CA CYS A 99 2.87 23.70 -3.27
C CYS A 99 4.28 23.88 -3.81
N TYR A 100 4.54 23.20 -4.91
CA TYR A 100 5.81 23.26 -5.62
C TYR A 100 5.58 22.96 -7.10
N GLU A 101 6.57 23.30 -7.94
CA GLU A 101 6.52 23.06 -9.37
C GLU A 101 7.53 21.98 -9.75
N THR A 102 7.09 20.99 -10.53
CA THR A 102 7.96 19.95 -11.09
C THR A 102 7.79 19.86 -12.60
N SER A 103 8.90 19.61 -13.30
CA SER A 103 8.85 19.31 -14.73
C SER A 103 8.50 17.84 -14.92
N PHE A 104 7.42 17.56 -15.66
CA PHE A 104 6.91 16.20 -15.86
C PHE A 104 7.23 15.61 -17.23
N ASP A 105 7.91 16.36 -18.11
CA ASP A 105 8.26 15.90 -19.43
C ASP A 105 9.63 16.41 -19.92
N ALA A 106 10.12 15.81 -21.00
CA ALA A 106 11.36 16.23 -21.65
C ALA A 106 11.26 17.62 -22.30
N SER A 107 10.05 18.20 -22.38
CA SER A 107 9.82 19.54 -22.93
C SER A 107 10.08 20.64 -21.91
N GLY A 108 10.24 20.28 -20.62
CA GLY A 108 10.56 21.22 -19.55
C GLY A 108 9.35 22.00 -19.06
N VAL A 109 8.12 21.62 -19.44
CA VAL A 109 6.92 22.29 -18.96
C VAL A 109 6.69 21.90 -17.51
N LEU A 110 6.60 22.92 -16.65
CA LEU A 110 6.29 22.74 -15.25
C LEU A 110 4.80 22.46 -15.10
N ALA A 111 4.46 21.57 -14.18
CA ALA A 111 3.12 21.52 -13.61
C ALA A 111 3.24 21.74 -12.10
N SER A 112 2.27 22.48 -11.56
CA SER A 112 2.20 22.68 -10.12
C SER A 112 1.59 21.45 -9.45
N THR A 113 2.17 21.08 -8.32
CA THR A 113 1.63 20.09 -7.40
C THR A 113 1.41 20.74 -6.05
N CYS A 114 0.29 20.46 -5.40
CA CYS A 114 0.06 20.84 -4.01
C CYS A 114 -0.26 19.62 -3.16
N SER A 115 0.46 19.43 -2.07
CA SER A 115 0.07 18.56 -0.97
C SER A 115 -0.77 19.34 0.04
N PHE A 116 -1.73 18.68 0.66
CA PHE A 116 -2.60 19.32 1.64
C PHE A 116 -3.04 18.38 2.75
N SER A 117 -3.46 18.98 3.85
CA SER A 117 -4.09 18.30 4.98
C SER A 117 -5.14 19.22 5.58
N VAL A 118 -6.31 18.67 5.89
CA VAL A 118 -7.44 19.39 6.46
C VAL A 118 -8.20 18.50 7.43
N SER A 119 -8.56 19.06 8.58
CA SER A 119 -9.37 18.42 9.59
C SER A 119 -10.81 18.94 9.53
N SER A 120 -11.79 18.04 9.55
CA SER A 120 -13.22 18.37 9.53
C SER A 120 -13.98 17.44 10.47
N GLY A 121 -14.37 17.95 11.64
CA GLY A 121 -15.06 17.14 12.65
C GLY A 121 -14.16 16.02 13.19
N SER A 122 -14.55 14.76 12.97
CA SER A 122 -13.82 13.56 13.41
C SER A 122 -12.97 12.93 12.29
N VAL A 123 -12.85 13.58 11.13
CA VAL A 123 -12.04 13.07 10.03
C VAL A 123 -10.91 14.03 9.68
N TRP A 124 -9.84 13.42 9.21
CA TRP A 124 -8.68 14.08 8.65
C TRP A 124 -8.52 13.63 7.20
N LEU A 125 -8.49 14.61 6.29
CA LEU A 125 -8.28 14.41 4.87
C LEU A 125 -6.89 14.97 4.52
N SER A 126 -6.08 14.15 3.88
CA SER A 126 -4.84 14.59 3.24
C SER A 126 -4.91 14.29 1.76
N GLY A 127 -4.13 15.00 0.96
CA GLY A 127 -4.09 14.73 -0.47
C GLY A 127 -2.93 15.37 -1.19
N VAL A 128 -2.82 15.01 -2.46
CA VAL A 128 -1.88 15.54 -3.45
C VAL A 128 -2.69 15.84 -4.70
N ALA A 129 -2.66 17.09 -5.14
CA ALA A 129 -3.24 17.54 -6.40
C ALA A 129 -2.11 17.89 -7.36
N ALA A 130 -1.91 17.09 -8.39
CA ALA A 130 -0.96 17.36 -9.47
C ALA A 130 -1.74 17.88 -10.68
N MET A 131 -1.41 19.09 -11.13
CA MET A 131 -2.12 19.74 -12.22
C MET A 131 -1.63 19.28 -13.59
N ALA A 132 -2.42 19.56 -14.63
CA ALA A 132 -1.97 19.40 -16.00
C ALA A 132 -0.80 20.35 -16.33
N ALA A 133 0.02 19.97 -17.31
CA ALA A 133 1.12 20.79 -17.79
C ALA A 133 0.65 22.20 -18.20
N GLY A 134 1.34 23.24 -17.68
CA GLY A 134 1.02 24.64 -17.95
C GLY A 134 0.01 25.28 -16.99
N ALA A 135 -0.56 24.53 -16.05
CA ALA A 135 -1.27 25.10 -14.89
C ALA A 135 -0.29 25.60 -13.83
N ASP A 136 -0.64 26.68 -13.14
CA ASP A 136 0.21 27.31 -12.14
C ASP A 136 -0.16 26.94 -10.69
N GLU A 137 0.59 27.48 -9.73
CA GLU A 137 0.33 27.27 -8.30
C GLU A 137 -1.05 27.75 -7.86
N GLN A 138 -1.58 28.82 -8.46
CA GLN A 138 -2.89 29.35 -8.10
C GLN A 138 -4.00 28.38 -8.52
N ASP A 139 -3.86 27.73 -9.68
CA ASP A 139 -4.78 26.68 -10.12
C ASP A 139 -4.78 25.50 -9.13
N ALA A 140 -3.61 25.01 -8.74
CA ALA A 140 -3.48 23.90 -7.79
C ALA A 140 -4.07 24.26 -6.41
N ARG A 141 -3.84 25.47 -5.92
CA ARG A 141 -4.45 25.96 -4.67
C ARG A 141 -5.96 26.09 -4.76
N ALA A 142 -6.50 26.45 -5.92
CA ALA A 142 -7.95 26.52 -6.13
C ALA A 142 -8.59 25.12 -6.07
N VAL A 143 -7.94 24.10 -6.63
CA VAL A 143 -8.37 22.69 -6.47
C VAL A 143 -8.38 22.29 -5.01
N VAL A 144 -7.29 22.53 -4.28
CA VAL A 144 -7.21 22.21 -2.84
C VAL A 144 -8.30 22.94 -2.04
N ALA A 145 -8.55 24.22 -2.32
CA ALA A 145 -9.62 24.96 -1.66
C ALA A 145 -11.00 24.34 -1.92
N ALA A 146 -11.28 23.94 -3.15
CA ALA A 146 -12.55 23.29 -3.50
C ALA A 146 -12.70 21.91 -2.82
N VAL A 147 -11.64 21.10 -2.76
CA VAL A 147 -11.65 19.82 -2.02
C VAL A 147 -11.90 20.06 -0.53
N ASN A 148 -11.29 21.09 0.05
CA ASN A 148 -11.52 21.48 1.44
C ASN A 148 -12.98 21.90 1.70
N ASP A 149 -13.62 22.57 0.74
CA ASP A 149 -15.03 22.93 0.86
C ASP A 149 -15.95 21.72 0.75
N ILE A 150 -15.62 20.75 -0.12
CA ILE A 150 -16.34 19.45 -0.21
C ILE A 150 -16.33 18.75 1.15
N ILE A 151 -15.16 18.53 1.75
CA ILE A 151 -15.06 17.78 3.01
C ILE A 151 -15.70 18.50 4.20
N ARG A 152 -15.74 19.84 4.19
CA ARG A 152 -16.43 20.64 5.22
C ARG A 152 -17.95 20.63 5.06
N ALA A 153 -18.45 20.45 3.84
CA ALA A 153 -19.88 20.36 3.57
C ALA A 153 -20.44 18.95 3.79
N MET A 154 -19.59 17.92 3.81
CA MET A 154 -19.99 16.54 4.05
C MET A 154 -20.58 16.36 5.45
N PRO A 155 -21.66 15.57 5.60
CA PRO A 155 -22.11 15.11 6.90
C PRO A 155 -20.98 14.39 7.64
N ALA A 156 -20.85 14.62 8.95
CA ALA A 156 -19.83 13.97 9.76
C ALA A 156 -19.84 12.46 9.51
N PRO A 157 -18.77 11.88 8.94
CA PRO A 157 -18.69 10.46 8.69
C PRO A 157 -18.84 9.70 9.99
N ARG A 158 -19.51 8.55 9.97
CA ARG A 158 -19.58 7.70 11.15
C ARG A 158 -18.16 7.20 11.44
N PRO A 159 -17.65 7.35 12.68
CA PRO A 159 -16.40 6.74 13.06
C PRO A 159 -16.47 5.25 12.80
N VAL A 160 -15.47 4.71 12.12
CA VAL A 160 -15.31 3.27 12.01
C VAL A 160 -14.38 2.85 13.14
N GLY A 161 -14.86 1.98 14.03
CA GLY A 161 -14.04 1.48 15.11
C GLY A 161 -12.86 0.68 14.53
N SER A 162 -11.65 0.95 15.02
CA SER A 162 -10.49 0.11 14.70
C SER A 162 -10.76 -1.31 15.19
N GLY A 163 -10.89 -2.25 14.27
CA GLY A 163 -10.96 -3.67 14.60
C GLY A 163 -9.61 -4.14 15.11
N SER A 164 -9.28 -3.88 16.38
CA SER A 164 -8.10 -4.47 17.00
C SER A 164 -8.32 -5.98 17.09
N THR A 165 -7.63 -6.73 16.25
CA THR A 165 -7.52 -8.17 16.37
C THR A 165 -6.40 -8.50 17.36
N ALA A 166 -6.61 -9.53 18.17
CA ALA A 166 -5.51 -10.13 18.93
C ALA A 166 -4.48 -10.72 17.94
N GLN A 167 -3.19 -10.68 18.30
CA GLN A 167 -2.07 -11.30 17.55
C GLN A 167 -1.65 -10.59 16.24
N VAL A 168 -1.65 -9.25 16.22
CA VAL A 168 -0.97 -8.51 15.14
C VAL A 168 0.54 -8.53 15.34
N TRP A 169 1.29 -8.74 14.26
CA TRP A 169 2.76 -8.62 14.29
C TRP A 169 3.17 -7.21 14.71
N THR A 170 4.24 -7.10 15.47
CA THR A 170 4.85 -5.83 15.81
C THR A 170 6.08 -5.59 14.94
N ALA A 171 6.29 -4.34 14.54
CA ALA A 171 7.48 -3.94 13.80
C ALA A 171 8.75 -4.21 14.61
N ALA A 172 9.52 -5.20 14.19
CA ALA A 172 10.95 -5.30 14.49
C ALA A 172 11.71 -4.60 13.37
N GLY A 173 12.71 -3.77 13.68
CA GLY A 173 13.56 -3.20 12.63
C GLY A 173 14.17 -4.31 11.77
N CYS A 174 14.41 -4.07 10.48
CA CYS A 174 14.73 -5.15 9.53
C CYS A 174 15.99 -5.93 9.91
N ALA A 175 16.96 -5.29 10.57
CA ALA A 175 18.15 -5.96 11.10
C ALA A 175 17.83 -6.99 12.20
N ASP A 176 16.95 -6.65 13.14
CA ASP A 176 16.53 -7.58 14.21
C ASP A 176 15.70 -8.73 13.62
N LEU A 177 14.76 -8.41 12.72
CA LEU A 177 13.96 -9.41 12.04
C LEU A 177 14.84 -10.40 11.26
N SER A 178 15.81 -9.89 10.48
CA SER A 178 16.74 -10.71 9.72
C SER A 178 17.60 -11.61 10.60
N ALA A 179 18.07 -11.10 11.75
CA ALA A 179 18.88 -11.86 12.70
C ALA A 179 18.07 -12.97 13.38
N ARG A 180 16.83 -12.69 13.76
CA ARG A 180 15.93 -13.67 14.38
C ARG A 180 15.46 -14.76 13.41
N ALA A 181 15.25 -14.39 12.15
CA ALA A 181 14.92 -15.32 11.09
C ALA A 181 16.13 -16.14 10.61
N GLY A 182 17.37 -15.69 10.88
CA GLY A 182 18.58 -16.36 10.41
C GLY A 182 18.65 -16.42 8.88
N LEU A 183 18.22 -15.34 8.22
CA LEU A 183 18.02 -15.35 6.76
C LEU A 183 19.26 -15.67 5.93
N PRO A 184 20.47 -15.14 6.24
CA PRO A 184 21.66 -15.50 5.47
C PRO A 184 21.95 -17.01 5.47
N GLU A 185 21.71 -17.70 6.59
CA GLU A 185 21.88 -19.14 6.71
C GLU A 185 20.73 -19.92 6.05
N VAL A 186 19.49 -19.48 6.23
CA VAL A 186 18.29 -20.10 5.64
C VAL A 186 18.36 -20.10 4.11
N LEU A 187 18.92 -19.05 3.54
CA LEU A 187 19.02 -18.82 2.10
C LEU A 187 20.36 -19.24 1.48
N ASP A 188 21.28 -19.80 2.27
CA ASP A 188 22.67 -20.09 1.85
C ASP A 188 23.35 -18.89 1.17
N SER A 189 23.09 -17.67 1.68
CA SER A 189 23.62 -16.42 1.13
C SER A 189 24.19 -15.54 2.24
N SER A 190 25.38 -15.93 2.68
CA SER A 190 26.10 -15.33 3.81
C SER A 190 26.48 -13.85 3.61
N GLY A 191 26.47 -13.36 2.37
CA GLY A 191 26.77 -11.96 2.04
C GLY A 191 25.57 -11.02 2.09
N LEU A 192 24.34 -11.53 2.32
CA LEU A 192 23.15 -10.69 2.36
C LEU A 192 23.21 -9.68 3.50
N LEU A 193 23.12 -8.42 3.12
CA LEU A 193 22.87 -7.30 4.01
C LEU A 193 21.37 -7.05 4.07
N VAL A 194 20.94 -6.33 5.09
CA VAL A 194 19.54 -5.96 5.28
C VAL A 194 19.41 -4.47 5.54
N GLY A 195 18.38 -3.86 4.95
CA GLY A 195 18.01 -2.48 5.16
C GLY A 195 16.51 -2.32 5.32
N ASP A 196 16.11 -1.30 6.07
CA ASP A 196 14.72 -0.85 6.09
C ASP A 196 14.39 -0.24 4.72
N VAL A 197 13.22 -0.58 4.17
CA VAL A 197 12.73 -0.01 2.91
C VAL A 197 11.69 1.02 3.26
N ASP A 198 11.91 2.23 2.77
CA ASP A 198 10.82 3.19 2.70
C ASP A 198 9.86 2.73 1.59
N SER A 199 8.66 2.32 1.96
CA SER A 199 7.61 1.97 1.01
C SER A 199 7.05 3.19 0.28
N SER A 200 7.50 4.41 0.60
CA SER A 200 6.97 5.67 0.07
C SER A 200 7.63 6.18 -1.21
N GLY A 201 8.13 5.33 -2.11
CA GLY A 201 8.91 5.75 -3.30
C GLY A 201 8.23 6.75 -4.25
N ALA A 202 6.93 7.00 -4.11
CA ALA A 202 6.19 8.03 -4.84
C ALA A 202 5.63 9.08 -3.86
N GLU A 203 5.36 10.29 -4.36
CA GLU A 203 4.64 11.29 -3.57
C GLU A 203 3.27 10.73 -3.15
N ARG A 204 3.09 10.56 -1.84
CA ARG A 204 1.85 10.05 -1.23
C ARG A 204 1.26 11.11 -0.31
N PRO A 205 -0.07 11.20 -0.19
CA PRO A 205 -0.72 12.01 0.84
C PRO A 205 -0.22 11.66 2.24
N ALA A 206 -0.12 12.64 3.14
CA ALA A 206 0.36 12.42 4.52
C ALA A 206 -0.42 11.31 5.27
N GLY A 207 -1.69 11.10 4.94
CA GLY A 207 -2.53 10.06 5.50
C GLY A 207 -2.06 8.64 5.19
N ASN A 208 -1.38 8.43 4.05
CA ASN A 208 -0.76 7.14 3.74
C ASN A 208 0.34 6.82 4.77
N ALA A 209 1.24 7.77 5.03
CA ALA A 209 2.30 7.62 6.02
C ALA A 209 1.75 7.42 7.44
N ALA A 210 0.69 8.15 7.80
CA ALA A 210 0.03 8.01 9.09
C ALA A 210 -0.63 6.63 9.25
N ALA A 211 -1.26 6.09 8.19
CA ALA A 211 -1.85 4.75 8.20
C ALA A 211 -0.77 3.66 8.31
N LEU A 212 0.33 3.78 7.56
CA LEU A 212 1.48 2.86 7.66
C LEU A 212 2.02 2.82 9.10
N ALA A 213 2.23 3.99 9.70
CA ALA A 213 2.69 4.10 11.09
C ALA A 213 1.70 3.48 12.09
N ALA A 214 0.39 3.75 11.95
CA ALA A 214 -0.63 3.24 12.86
C ALA A 214 -0.87 1.72 12.76
N THR A 215 -0.74 1.17 11.55
CA THR A 215 -0.80 -0.28 11.31
C THR A 215 0.48 -1.00 11.70
N GLY A 216 1.59 -0.26 11.87
CA GLY A 216 2.91 -0.85 12.01
C GLY A 216 3.33 -1.60 10.75
N SER A 217 2.85 -1.19 9.57
CA SER A 217 3.32 -1.74 8.29
C SER A 217 4.77 -1.33 8.07
N PHE A 218 5.61 -2.29 7.69
CA PHE A 218 7.01 -2.06 7.38
C PHE A 218 7.47 -2.95 6.23
N GLY A 219 8.53 -2.53 5.55
CA GLY A 219 9.18 -3.30 4.49
C GLY A 219 10.68 -3.43 4.73
N CYS A 220 11.24 -4.54 4.27
CA CYS A 220 12.66 -4.85 4.39
C CYS A 220 13.23 -5.23 3.04
N SER A 221 14.50 -4.91 2.80
CA SER A 221 15.25 -5.34 1.63
C SER A 221 16.48 -6.10 2.06
N TRP A 222 16.72 -7.23 1.42
CA TRP A 222 17.94 -8.01 1.54
C TRP A 222 18.70 -7.95 0.22
N TYR A 223 19.98 -7.57 0.29
CA TYR A 223 20.77 -7.28 -0.89
C TYR A 223 22.26 -7.52 -0.67
N HIS A 224 23.03 -7.63 -1.75
CA HIS A 224 24.49 -7.67 -1.73
C HIS A 224 25.09 -6.29 -2.03
N ASN A 225 26.22 -5.97 -1.39
CA ASN A 225 27.05 -4.84 -1.79
C ASN A 225 27.95 -5.25 -2.97
N GLY A 226 27.54 -4.93 -4.20
CA GLY A 226 28.32 -5.20 -5.41
C GLY A 226 27.88 -6.47 -6.13
N ASP A 227 28.83 -7.18 -6.75
CA ASP A 227 28.53 -8.38 -7.54
C ASP A 227 28.02 -9.52 -6.64
N THR A 228 26.86 -10.08 -6.97
CA THR A 228 26.31 -11.27 -6.29
C THR A 228 27.20 -12.49 -6.57
N PRO A 229 27.70 -13.17 -5.52
CA PRO A 229 28.46 -14.40 -5.70
C PRO A 229 27.66 -15.47 -6.46
N SER A 230 28.34 -16.26 -7.29
CA SER A 230 27.69 -17.32 -8.05
C SER A 230 27.03 -18.34 -7.12
N GLY A 231 25.73 -18.57 -7.31
CA GLY A 231 24.93 -19.50 -6.51
C GLY A 231 24.23 -18.86 -5.31
N GLU A 232 24.47 -17.57 -5.06
CA GLU A 232 23.76 -16.80 -4.04
C GLU A 232 22.58 -16.00 -4.62
N LEU A 233 21.62 -15.69 -3.78
CA LEU A 233 20.49 -14.83 -4.15
C LEU A 233 20.95 -13.39 -4.34
N SER A 234 20.50 -12.76 -5.42
CA SER A 234 20.83 -11.35 -5.72
C SER A 234 20.23 -10.38 -4.70
N GLY A 235 19.01 -10.66 -4.28
CA GLY A 235 18.29 -9.90 -3.27
C GLY A 235 16.79 -10.09 -3.41
N PHE A 236 16.07 -9.67 -2.36
CA PHE A 236 14.62 -9.70 -2.32
C PHE A 236 14.11 -8.64 -1.35
N ASN A 237 12.81 -8.37 -1.40
CA ASN A 237 12.14 -7.46 -0.51
C ASN A 237 10.97 -8.18 0.15
N SER A 238 10.57 -7.64 1.30
CA SER A 238 9.29 -7.96 1.92
C SER A 238 8.52 -6.70 2.23
N ALA A 239 7.20 -6.82 2.22
CA ALA A 239 6.27 -5.86 2.78
C ALA A 239 5.36 -6.57 3.76
N THR A 240 5.06 -5.94 4.88
CA THR A 240 4.17 -6.51 5.91
C THR A 240 3.03 -5.56 6.22
N LEU A 241 1.86 -6.15 6.47
CA LEU A 241 0.69 -5.44 6.99
C LEU A 241 0.14 -6.24 8.17
N PRO A 242 0.53 -5.87 9.41
CA PRO A 242 -0.17 -6.35 10.58
C PRO A 242 -1.66 -5.98 10.51
N GLY A 243 -2.54 -6.93 10.79
CA GLY A 243 -3.99 -6.77 10.59
C GLY A 243 -4.46 -6.93 9.14
N GLY A 244 -3.58 -7.24 8.20
CA GLY A 244 -3.87 -7.42 6.77
C GLY A 244 -4.52 -8.75 6.37
N GLY A 245 -4.81 -9.66 7.32
CA GLY A 245 -5.34 -11.01 7.04
C GLY A 245 -6.66 -11.02 6.24
N TRP A 246 -7.42 -9.93 6.30
CA TRP A 246 -8.65 -9.77 5.53
C TRP A 246 -8.44 -9.77 4.00
N ALA A 247 -7.23 -9.45 3.54
CA ALA A 247 -6.88 -9.36 2.11
C ALA A 247 -6.77 -10.73 1.42
N GLN A 248 -6.79 -11.83 2.20
CA GLN A 248 -6.67 -13.20 1.69
C GLN A 248 -7.62 -13.50 0.54
N THR A 249 -8.90 -13.13 0.67
CA THR A 249 -9.90 -13.40 -0.38
C THR A 249 -9.67 -12.60 -1.65
N GLN A 250 -9.11 -11.40 -1.55
CA GLN A 250 -8.81 -10.51 -2.66
C GLN A 250 -7.59 -11.05 -3.41
N VAL A 251 -6.53 -11.42 -2.69
CA VAL A 251 -5.31 -12.03 -3.27
C VAL A 251 -5.64 -13.34 -3.98
N LEU A 252 -6.45 -14.22 -3.37
CA LEU A 252 -6.90 -15.47 -4.02
C LEU A 252 -7.76 -15.24 -5.28
N ALA A 253 -8.36 -14.06 -5.42
CA ALA A 253 -9.15 -13.69 -6.59
C ALA A 253 -8.32 -13.06 -7.72
N LEU A 254 -7.02 -12.81 -7.49
CA LEU A 254 -6.15 -12.22 -8.51
C LEU A 254 -5.92 -13.18 -9.68
N PRO A 255 -5.82 -12.67 -10.92
CA PRO A 255 -5.59 -13.51 -12.09
C PRO A 255 -4.30 -14.34 -11.96
N GLY A 256 -4.43 -15.66 -12.03
CA GLY A 256 -3.28 -16.57 -11.95
C GLY A 256 -2.80 -16.87 -10.52
N ALA A 257 -3.49 -16.38 -9.49
CA ALA A 257 -3.18 -16.72 -8.11
C ALA A 257 -3.24 -18.24 -7.87
N THR A 258 -2.21 -18.79 -7.23
CA THR A 258 -2.12 -20.23 -6.91
C THR A 258 -1.69 -20.46 -5.47
N VAL A 259 -2.39 -21.35 -4.77
CA VAL A 259 -2.04 -21.72 -3.40
C VAL A 259 -0.78 -22.59 -3.39
N VAL A 260 0.11 -22.31 -2.44
CA VAL A 260 1.33 -23.09 -2.18
C VAL A 260 1.35 -23.55 -0.75
N GLU A 261 1.76 -24.81 -0.56
CA GLU A 261 1.89 -25.40 0.76
C GLU A 261 3.26 -25.05 1.35
N LEU A 262 3.29 -24.17 2.34
CA LEU A 262 4.49 -23.84 3.12
C LEU A 262 4.29 -24.30 4.56
N ALA A 263 5.26 -25.04 5.10
CA ALA A 263 5.15 -25.54 6.47
C ALA A 263 5.25 -24.38 7.47
N GLY A 264 4.26 -24.27 8.37
CA GLY A 264 4.28 -23.29 9.46
C GLY A 264 3.70 -21.91 9.11
N VAL A 265 2.98 -21.80 7.99
CA VAL A 265 2.14 -20.63 7.66
C VAL A 265 0.71 -21.11 7.41
N ASP A 266 -0.28 -20.25 7.67
CA ASP A 266 -1.69 -20.63 7.48
C ASP A 266 -2.08 -20.71 5.99
N LEU A 267 -1.59 -19.77 5.19
CA LEU A 267 -1.80 -19.76 3.74
C LEU A 267 -0.64 -19.06 3.04
N ALA A 268 -0.19 -19.62 1.91
CA ALA A 268 0.66 -18.93 0.97
C ALA A 268 0.05 -18.95 -0.44
N VAL A 269 0.13 -17.82 -1.14
CA VAL A 269 -0.41 -17.62 -2.48
C VAL A 269 0.67 -17.01 -3.36
N ARG A 270 0.94 -17.64 -4.49
CA ARG A 270 1.78 -17.10 -5.56
C ARG A 270 0.92 -16.32 -6.53
N VAL A 271 1.31 -15.09 -6.84
CA VAL A 271 0.60 -14.22 -7.77
C VAL A 271 1.55 -13.78 -8.89
N PRO A 272 1.26 -14.13 -10.16
CA PRO A 272 2.01 -13.62 -11.30
C PRO A 272 1.84 -12.10 -11.45
N MET A 273 2.95 -11.41 -11.71
CA MET A 273 2.96 -9.97 -11.95
C MET A 273 3.30 -9.65 -13.39
N ASP A 274 2.89 -8.47 -13.86
CA ASP A 274 3.38 -7.95 -15.14
C ASP A 274 4.82 -7.44 -14.97
N GLU A 275 5.78 -8.28 -15.34
CA GLU A 275 7.21 -7.98 -15.25
C GLU A 275 7.59 -6.70 -16.02
N ALA A 276 6.91 -6.39 -17.12
CA ALA A 276 7.18 -5.18 -17.90
C ALA A 276 6.80 -3.90 -17.15
N VAL A 277 5.88 -4.00 -16.18
CA VAL A 277 5.40 -2.87 -15.37
C VAL A 277 6.16 -2.80 -14.04
N THR A 278 6.37 -3.95 -13.40
CA THR A 278 6.85 -4.02 -12.01
C THR A 278 8.33 -4.36 -11.89
N GLY A 279 8.93 -4.93 -12.94
CA GLY A 279 10.28 -5.50 -12.89
C GLY A 279 10.37 -6.77 -12.03
N VAL A 280 9.23 -7.32 -11.61
CA VAL A 280 9.10 -8.52 -10.79
C VAL A 280 8.18 -9.50 -11.52
N PRO A 281 8.55 -10.78 -11.68
CA PRO A 281 7.71 -11.75 -12.40
C PRO A 281 6.58 -12.32 -11.54
N GLU A 282 6.77 -12.45 -10.23
CA GLU A 282 5.84 -13.11 -9.30
C GLU A 282 6.06 -12.59 -7.87
N VAL A 283 5.00 -12.56 -7.06
CA VAL A 283 5.06 -12.29 -5.62
C VAL A 283 4.51 -13.47 -4.82
N LEU A 284 5.00 -13.63 -3.59
CA LEU A 284 4.51 -14.61 -2.62
C LEU A 284 3.80 -13.89 -1.49
N ASP A 285 2.48 -13.99 -1.46
CA ASP A 285 1.64 -13.51 -0.36
C ASP A 285 1.45 -14.60 0.68
N VAL A 286 1.81 -14.31 1.92
CA VAL A 286 1.71 -15.20 3.07
C VAL A 286 0.80 -14.59 4.09
N PHE A 287 -0.23 -15.34 4.46
CA PHE A 287 -1.18 -15.00 5.50
C PHE A 287 -0.97 -15.91 6.70
N ASP A 288 -0.93 -15.30 7.89
CA ASP A 288 -0.78 -15.98 9.16
C ASP A 288 -1.67 -15.30 10.20
N GLY A 289 -2.79 -15.95 10.52
CA GLY A 289 -3.87 -15.39 11.31
C GLY A 289 -4.38 -14.05 10.77
N ALA A 290 -4.10 -12.97 11.50
CA ALA A 290 -4.55 -11.62 11.17
C ALA A 290 -3.55 -10.85 10.30
N ASN A 291 -2.41 -11.43 9.91
CA ASN A 291 -1.31 -10.70 9.30
C ASN A 291 -1.11 -11.07 7.83
N TRP A 292 -0.53 -10.15 7.07
CA TRP A 292 -0.15 -10.35 5.68
C TRP A 292 1.33 -9.96 5.49
N LEU A 293 2.10 -10.88 4.91
CA LEU A 293 3.47 -10.69 4.44
C LEU A 293 3.48 -10.91 2.93
N GLN A 294 4.11 -10.03 2.18
CA GLN A 294 4.38 -10.24 0.76
C GLN A 294 5.90 -10.28 0.56
N ILE A 295 6.39 -11.20 -0.26
CA ILE A 295 7.81 -11.35 -0.61
C ILE A 295 7.96 -11.30 -2.13
N TYR A 296 8.98 -10.59 -2.61
CA TYR A 296 9.27 -10.45 -4.03
C TYR A 296 10.74 -10.17 -4.30
N GLY A 297 11.26 -10.54 -5.46
CA GLY A 297 12.67 -10.36 -5.81
C GLY A 297 12.98 -10.68 -7.27
N ALA A 298 14.25 -10.51 -7.67
CA ALA A 298 14.70 -10.70 -9.05
C ALA A 298 15.05 -12.16 -9.40
N GLY A 299 14.89 -13.09 -8.45
CA GLY A 299 15.14 -14.53 -8.62
C GLY A 299 13.87 -15.36 -8.76
N GLU A 300 14.01 -16.68 -8.87
CA GLU A 300 12.89 -17.62 -8.82
C GLU A 300 12.25 -17.57 -7.43
N LEU A 301 10.94 -17.32 -7.36
CA LEU A 301 10.23 -17.17 -6.09
C LEU A 301 10.28 -18.44 -5.22
N ALA A 302 10.46 -19.61 -5.82
CA ALA A 302 10.69 -20.87 -5.11
C ALA A 302 11.91 -20.83 -4.18
N ASP A 303 12.96 -20.09 -4.57
CA ASP A 303 14.17 -19.93 -3.76
C ASP A 303 13.93 -19.03 -2.52
N LEU A 304 12.82 -18.28 -2.51
CA LEU A 304 12.42 -17.38 -1.41
C LEU A 304 11.42 -18.01 -0.43
N GLU A 305 10.88 -19.19 -0.72
CA GLU A 305 9.96 -19.90 0.19
C GLU A 305 10.55 -20.18 1.59
N PRO A 306 11.84 -20.59 1.73
CA PRO A 306 12.45 -20.75 3.04
C PRO A 306 12.50 -19.44 3.84
N ALA A 307 12.74 -18.30 3.18
CA ALA A 307 12.72 -16.99 3.82
C ALA A 307 11.32 -16.63 4.32
N ALA A 308 10.28 -16.94 3.56
CA ALA A 308 8.89 -16.70 3.96
C ALA A 308 8.54 -17.38 5.28
N VAL A 309 8.86 -18.67 5.39
CA VAL A 309 8.62 -19.46 6.61
C VAL A 309 9.44 -18.92 7.78
N ALA A 310 10.73 -18.61 7.55
CA ALA A 310 11.61 -18.08 8.59
C ALA A 310 11.15 -16.71 9.11
N LEU A 311 10.67 -15.84 8.21
CA LEU A 311 10.15 -14.52 8.55
C LEU A 311 8.86 -14.62 9.38
N VAL A 312 7.90 -15.44 8.96
CA VAL A 312 6.66 -15.67 9.75
C VAL A 312 6.99 -16.21 11.14
N ALA A 313 7.88 -17.21 11.23
CA ALA A 313 8.30 -17.75 12.53
C ALA A 313 8.98 -16.70 13.41
N ALA A 314 9.84 -15.86 12.83
CA ALA A 314 10.49 -14.77 13.56
C ALA A 314 9.49 -13.72 14.04
N LEU A 315 8.51 -13.34 13.21
CA LEU A 315 7.48 -12.35 13.56
C LEU A 315 6.56 -12.86 14.68
N ASN A 316 6.19 -14.14 14.65
CA ASN A 316 5.34 -14.76 15.68
C ASN A 316 6.04 -14.93 17.04
N ALA A 317 7.36 -14.92 17.08
CA ALA A 317 8.12 -15.05 18.32
C ALA A 317 8.34 -13.70 19.04
N GLY A 318 7.96 -12.58 18.42
CA GLY A 318 8.26 -11.20 18.88
C GLY A 318 7.14 -10.64 19.73
#